data_AF-A0A8H9LDB2-F1
#
_entry.id   AF-A0A8H9LDB2-F1
#
_cell.length_a   1.000
_cell.length_b   1.000
_cell.length_c   1.000
_cell.angle_alpha   90.00
_cell.angle_beta   90.00
_cell.angle_gamma   90.00
#
_symmetry.space_group_name_H-M   'P 1'
#
loop_
_entity.id
_entity.type
_entity.pdbx_description
1 polymer ?
#
loop_
_entity_poly.entity_id
_entity_poly.type
_entity_poly.pdbx_seq_one_letter_code
_entity_poly.pdbx_strand_id
1 'polypeptide(L)'
;MASPKRDNARAARILVDAALFGDRKACETHKITDRTLRNYRAALETDTELSALYAQLSSLVTTQTWAGELNSTLTTLIRKLGGMTQELPGSTAENIGAVTGAIKVLSEIAITREVLGHGEVSDAGDGQPDQSNPEAGGADSTA
;
A
#
# COMPACT_ATOMS: atom_id res chain seq x y z
N MET A 1 -2.79 -8.16 -39.99
CA MET A 1 -1.50 -8.14 -39.27
C MET A 1 -1.83 -8.07 -37.79
N ALA A 2 -1.62 -9.13 -37.02
CA ALA A 2 -1.83 -9.09 -35.57
C ALA A 2 -0.77 -8.15 -34.97
N SER A 3 -1.20 -7.08 -34.30
CA SER A 3 -0.27 -6.22 -33.56
C SER A 3 0.39 -7.05 -32.46
N PRO A 4 1.70 -6.85 -32.19
CA PRO A 4 2.37 -7.55 -31.11
C PRO A 4 1.60 -7.34 -29.80
N LYS A 5 1.33 -8.44 -29.08
CA LYS A 5 0.62 -8.40 -27.80
C LYS A 5 1.42 -7.53 -26.82
N ARG A 6 0.75 -6.58 -26.17
CA ARG A 6 1.35 -5.72 -25.15
C ARG A 6 1.85 -6.59 -23.98
N ASP A 7 3.04 -6.28 -23.50
CA ASP A 7 3.54 -6.80 -22.22
C ASP A 7 2.86 -6.04 -21.07
N ASN A 8 1.90 -6.71 -20.42
CA ASN A 8 1.09 -6.14 -19.34
C ASN A 8 1.90 -5.85 -18.07
N ALA A 9 2.91 -6.66 -17.76
CA ALA A 9 3.79 -6.43 -16.61
C ALA A 9 4.65 -5.18 -16.82
N ARG A 10 5.20 -5.01 -18.03
CA ARG A 10 5.92 -3.79 -18.39
C ARG A 10 5.01 -2.56 -18.39
N ALA A 11 3.82 -2.66 -18.97
CA ALA A 11 2.87 -1.56 -19.00
C ALA A 11 2.43 -1.12 -17.59
N ALA A 12 2.18 -2.06 -16.67
CA ALA A 12 1.83 -1.77 -15.28
C ALA A 12 2.93 -0.97 -14.56
N ARG A 13 4.21 -1.37 -14.71
CA ARG A 13 5.35 -0.62 -14.12
C ARG A 13 5.44 0.81 -14.65
N ILE A 14 5.26 1.00 -15.96
CA ILE A 14 5.27 2.32 -16.59
C ILE A 14 4.15 3.21 -16.03
N LEU A 15 2.95 2.65 -15.83
CA LEU A 15 1.81 3.37 -15.27
C LEU A 15 2.07 3.79 -13.81
N VAL A 16 2.69 2.92 -13.01
CA VAL A 16 3.10 3.26 -11.63
C VAL A 16 4.14 4.37 -11.61
N ASP A 17 5.17 4.29 -12.46
CA ASP A 17 6.19 5.34 -12.55
C ASP A 17 5.61 6.68 -13.02
N ALA A 18 4.63 6.65 -13.93
CA ALA A 18 3.92 7.85 -14.36
C ALA A 18 3.10 8.46 -13.21
N ALA A 19 2.47 7.64 -12.37
CA ALA A 19 1.73 8.11 -11.20
C ALA A 19 2.65 8.73 -10.14
N LEU A 20 3.87 8.22 -9.97
CA LEU A 20 4.83 8.68 -8.96
C LEU A 20 5.64 9.89 -9.39
N PHE A 21 6.12 9.88 -10.64
CA PHE A 21 7.13 10.83 -11.12
C PHE A 21 6.61 11.75 -12.24
N GLY A 22 5.38 11.52 -12.70
CA GLY A 22 4.75 12.26 -13.78
C GLY A 22 5.02 11.69 -15.17
N ASP A 23 4.07 11.93 -16.07
CA ASP A 23 3.99 11.37 -17.42
C ASP A 23 5.24 11.62 -18.27
N ARG A 24 5.73 12.87 -18.28
CA ARG A 24 6.89 13.25 -19.09
C ARG A 24 8.10 12.40 -18.72
N LYS A 25 8.38 12.28 -17.41
CA LYS A 25 9.53 11.54 -16.90
C LYS A 25 9.38 10.04 -17.16
N ALA A 26 8.19 9.47 -16.95
CA ALA A 26 7.93 8.08 -17.26
C ALA A 26 8.08 7.76 -18.76
N CYS A 27 7.57 8.63 -19.65
CA CYS A 27 7.74 8.48 -21.09
C CYS A 27 9.22 8.51 -21.52
N GLU A 28 10.01 9.44 -20.97
CA GLU A 28 11.44 9.54 -21.22
C GLU A 28 12.20 8.30 -20.71
N THR A 29 11.99 7.92 -19.46
CA THR A 29 12.65 6.76 -18.82
C THR A 29 12.37 5.46 -19.57
N HIS A 30 11.12 5.23 -19.96
CA HIS A 30 10.71 3.98 -20.60
C HIS A 30 10.75 4.01 -22.13
N LYS A 31 11.19 5.14 -22.70
CA LYS A 31 11.27 5.38 -24.15
C LYS A 31 9.95 5.07 -24.86
N ILE A 32 8.84 5.57 -24.30
CA ILE A 32 7.52 5.47 -24.90
C ILE A 32 6.94 6.86 -25.21
N THR A 33 5.97 6.90 -26.10
CA THR A 33 5.25 8.14 -26.42
C THR A 33 4.13 8.42 -25.42
N ASP A 34 3.74 9.69 -25.28
CA ASP A 34 2.55 10.08 -24.50
C ASP A 34 1.28 9.34 -24.99
N ARG A 35 1.15 9.16 -26.31
CA ARG A 35 0.07 8.37 -26.91
C ARG A 35 0.05 6.93 -26.38
N THR A 36 1.21 6.29 -26.28
CA THR A 36 1.34 4.93 -25.74
C THR A 36 0.90 4.88 -24.27
N LEU A 37 1.32 5.87 -23.47
CA LEU A 37 0.94 5.96 -22.06
C LEU A 37 -0.57 6.12 -21.89
N ARG A 38 -1.21 7.00 -22.69
CA ARG A 38 -2.67 7.15 -22.70
C ARG A 38 -3.40 5.88 -23.09
N ASN A 39 -2.89 5.14 -24.08
CA ASN A 39 -3.47 3.85 -24.47
C ASN A 39 -3.37 2.82 -23.35
N TYR A 40 -2.27 2.80 -22.59
CA TYR A 40 -2.16 1.93 -21.42
C TYR A 40 -3.17 2.28 -20.34
N ARG A 41 -3.43 3.58 -20.10
CA ARG A 41 -4.48 4.03 -19.18
C ARG A 41 -5.86 3.61 -19.62
N ALA A 42 -6.22 3.86 -20.87
CA ALA A 42 -7.52 3.47 -21.41
C ALA A 42 -7.73 1.95 -21.28
N ALA A 43 -6.68 1.16 -21.48
CA ALA A 43 -6.76 -0.28 -21.35
C ALA A 43 -6.87 -0.80 -19.90
N LEU A 44 -6.67 0.02 -18.87
CA LEU A 44 -6.97 -0.40 -17.49
C LEU A 44 -8.46 -0.68 -17.28
N GLU A 45 -9.33 -0.04 -18.07
CA GLU A 45 -10.78 -0.22 -17.99
C GLU A 45 -11.23 -1.57 -18.59
N THR A 46 -10.46 -2.11 -19.54
CA THR A 46 -10.88 -3.27 -20.35
C THR A 46 -10.00 -4.51 -20.17
N ASP A 47 -8.74 -4.35 -19.76
CA ASP A 47 -7.79 -5.43 -19.56
C ASP A 47 -7.62 -5.74 -18.07
N THR A 48 -8.31 -6.77 -17.60
CA THR A 48 -8.31 -7.22 -16.21
C THR A 48 -6.92 -7.62 -15.71
N GLU A 49 -6.08 -8.21 -16.57
CA GLU A 49 -4.72 -8.62 -16.20
C GLU A 49 -3.84 -7.40 -15.94
N LEU A 50 -3.87 -6.42 -16.86
CA LEU A 50 -3.14 -5.16 -16.66
C LEU A 50 -3.63 -4.43 -15.41
N SER A 51 -4.95 -4.37 -15.20
CA SER A 51 -5.55 -3.68 -14.06
C SER A 51 -5.11 -4.30 -12.73
N ALA A 52 -5.13 -5.63 -12.63
CA ALA A 52 -4.67 -6.35 -11.44
C ALA A 52 -3.17 -6.10 -11.16
N LEU A 53 -2.32 -6.18 -12.18
CA LEU A 53 -0.88 -5.91 -12.03
C LEU A 53 -0.60 -4.47 -11.62
N TYR A 54 -1.32 -3.51 -12.19
CA TYR A 54 -1.20 -2.10 -11.82
C TYR A 54 -1.63 -1.87 -10.36
N ALA A 55 -2.75 -2.44 -9.93
CA ALA A 55 -3.22 -2.32 -8.55
C ALA A 55 -2.21 -2.91 -7.54
N GLN A 56 -1.70 -4.12 -7.83
CA GLN A 56 -0.70 -4.78 -6.98
C GLN A 56 0.58 -3.94 -6.85
N LEU A 57 1.14 -3.48 -7.98
CA LEU A 57 2.36 -2.67 -7.96
C LEU A 57 2.13 -1.31 -7.31
N SER A 58 0.99 -0.67 -7.54
CA SER A 58 0.65 0.61 -6.91
C SER A 58 0.54 0.49 -5.40
N SER A 59 -0.07 -0.58 -4.90
CA SER A 59 -0.15 -0.88 -3.46
C SER A 59 1.23 -1.09 -2.85
N LEU A 60 2.07 -1.90 -3.51
CA LEU A 60 3.43 -2.19 -3.05
C LEU A 60 4.29 -0.93 -2.95
N VAL A 61 4.22 -0.05 -3.96
CA VAL A 61 5.01 1.18 -3.94
C VAL A 61 4.45 2.20 -2.96
N THR A 62 3.13 2.34 -2.88
CA THR A 62 2.50 3.26 -1.90
C THR A 62 2.86 2.84 -0.47
N THR A 63 2.77 1.56 -0.14
CA THR A 63 3.11 1.05 1.20
C THR A 63 4.59 1.21 1.54
N GLN A 64 5.49 0.89 0.61
CA GLN A 64 6.94 0.98 0.86
C GLN A 64 7.46 2.42 0.86
N THR A 65 7.04 3.25 -0.10
CA THR A 65 7.51 4.63 -0.22
C THR A 65 6.97 5.49 0.91
N TRP A 66 5.68 5.35 1.25
CA TRP A 66 5.10 6.05 2.40
C TRP A 66 5.78 5.64 3.71
N ALA A 67 6.00 4.35 3.95
CA ALA A 67 6.66 3.89 5.17
C ALA A 67 8.10 4.42 5.27
N GLY A 68 8.84 4.48 4.15
CA GLY A 68 10.19 5.02 4.10
C GLY A 68 10.26 6.53 4.36
N GLU A 69 9.41 7.32 3.70
CA GLU A 69 9.32 8.77 3.87
C GLU A 69 8.82 9.15 5.26
N LEU A 70 7.89 8.37 5.81
CA LEU A 70 7.41 8.55 7.17
C LEU A 70 8.52 8.29 8.19
N ASN A 71 9.25 7.17 8.05
CA ASN A 71 10.34 6.84 8.95
C ASN A 71 11.46 7.90 8.92
N SER A 72 11.81 8.43 7.75
CA SER A 72 12.84 9.46 7.63
C SER A 72 12.39 10.80 8.25
N THR A 73 11.11 11.16 8.06
CA THR A 73 10.50 12.35 8.65
C THR A 73 10.43 12.23 10.17
N LEU A 74 9.92 11.11 10.70
CA LEU A 74 9.88 10.82 12.13
C LEU A 74 11.29 10.88 12.75
N THR A 75 12.29 10.27 12.11
CA THR A 75 13.68 10.33 12.56
C THR A 75 14.20 11.76 12.64
N THR A 76 13.89 12.59 11.63
CA THR A 76 14.30 13.99 11.59
C THR A 76 13.62 14.82 12.69
N LEU A 77 12.33 14.60 12.91
CA LEU A 77 11.56 15.27 13.96
C LEU A 77 12.06 14.89 15.36
N ILE A 78 12.31 13.60 15.62
CA ILE A 78 12.88 13.13 16.89
C ILE A 78 14.23 13.79 17.17
N ARG A 79 15.11 13.89 16.17
CA ARG A 79 16.41 14.56 16.31
C ARG A 79 16.26 16.06 16.59
N LYS A 80 15.37 16.75 15.87
CA LYS A 80 15.08 18.17 16.12
C LYS A 80 14.51 18.40 17.51
N LEU A 81 13.60 17.53 17.97
CA LEU A 81 13.06 17.57 19.33
C LEU A 81 14.16 17.36 20.38
N GLY A 82 15.02 16.37 20.19
CA GLY A 82 16.18 16.14 21.06
C GLY A 82 17.11 17.36 21.13
N GLY A 83 17.41 17.99 20.00
CA GLY A 83 18.19 19.23 19.95
C GLY A 83 17.51 20.39 20.68
N MET A 84 16.22 20.62 20.42
CA MET A 84 15.45 21.65 21.12
C MET A 84 15.43 21.40 22.63
N THR A 85 15.23 20.17 23.09
CA THR A 85 15.29 19.85 24.53
C THR A 85 16.65 20.11 25.18
N GLN A 86 17.75 20.07 24.41
CA GLN A 86 19.09 20.36 24.92
C GLN A 86 19.42 21.85 24.93
N GLU A 87 18.81 22.64 24.02
CA GLU A 87 19.03 24.08 23.87
C GLU A 87 18.04 24.94 24.66
N LEU A 88 16.93 24.37 25.14
CA LEU A 88 15.92 25.09 25.91
C LEU A 88 16.46 25.53 27.29
N PRO A 89 16.48 26.84 27.60
CA PRO A 89 16.92 27.33 28.90
C PRO A 89 15.86 26.99 29.96
N GLY A 90 16.04 25.87 30.63
CA GLY A 90 15.21 25.44 31.76
C GLY A 90 13.84 24.84 31.39
N SER A 91 13.38 23.96 32.28
CA SER A 91 12.10 23.24 32.20
C SER A 91 10.88 24.14 32.45
N THR A 92 10.63 25.11 31.56
CA THR A 92 9.36 25.85 31.60
C THR A 92 8.20 24.94 31.20
N ALA A 93 7.00 25.20 31.73
CA ALA A 93 5.81 24.42 31.41
C ALA A 93 5.47 24.44 29.90
N GLU A 94 5.78 25.56 29.23
CA GLU A 94 5.62 25.72 27.78
C GLU A 94 6.55 24.81 26.99
N ASN A 95 7.83 24.73 27.37
CA ASN A 95 8.83 23.87 26.77
C ASN A 95 8.45 22.38 26.90
N ILE A 96 7.98 21.98 28.09
CA ILE A 96 7.50 20.61 28.34
C ILE A 96 6.26 20.33 27.48
N GLY A 97 5.30 21.26 27.42
CA GLY A 97 4.08 21.10 26.63
C GLY A 97 4.34 20.93 25.14
N ALA A 98 5.26 21.72 24.56
CA ALA A 98 5.64 21.62 23.16
C ALA A 98 6.26 20.24 22.82
N VAL A 99 7.14 19.74 23.70
CA VAL A 99 7.78 18.43 23.54
C VAL A 99 6.77 17.29 23.67
N THR A 100 5.90 17.33 24.68
CA THR A 100 4.83 16.32 24.86
C THR A 100 3.87 16.31 23.67
N GLY A 101 3.48 17.47 23.15
CA GLY A 101 2.62 17.57 21.97
C GLY A 101 3.26 16.93 20.74
N ALA A 102 4.55 17.18 20.52
CA ALA A 102 5.25 16.58 19.41
C ALA A 102 5.40 15.05 19.55
N ILE A 103 5.72 14.54 20.76
CA ILE A 103 5.75 13.09 21.02
C ILE A 103 4.40 12.44 20.73
N LYS A 104 3.30 13.07 21.14
CA LYS A 104 1.95 12.56 20.88
C LYS A 104 1.67 12.43 19.39
N VAL A 105 1.98 13.45 18.60
CA VAL A 105 1.82 13.42 17.14
C VAL A 105 2.66 12.29 16.52
N LEU A 106 3.90 12.11 16.97
CA LEU A 106 4.76 11.01 16.50
C LEU A 106 4.16 9.62 16.83
N SER A 107 3.57 9.46 18.02
CA SER A 107 2.89 8.22 18.42
C SER A 107 1.64 7.94 17.58
N GLU A 108 0.81 8.94 17.31
CA GLU A 108 -0.38 8.81 16.47
C GLU A 108 -0.03 8.41 15.03
N ILE A 109 1.06 8.97 14.50
CA ILE A 109 1.58 8.61 13.18
C ILE A 109 2.06 7.15 13.16
N ALA A 110 2.79 6.70 14.19
CA ALA A 110 3.27 5.34 14.28
C ALA A 110 2.13 4.31 14.37
N ILE A 111 1.08 4.60 15.15
CA ILE A 111 -0.12 3.76 15.25
C ILE A 111 -0.85 3.70 13.90
N THR A 112 -1.00 4.84 13.22
CA THR A 112 -1.65 4.90 11.90
C THR A 112 -0.89 4.05 10.87
N ARG A 113 0.44 4.02 10.94
CA ARG A 113 1.30 3.14 10.13
C ARG A 113 1.07 1.67 10.44
N GLU A 114 0.98 1.30 11.71
CA GLU A 114 0.74 -0.09 12.13
C GLU A 114 -0.62 -0.59 11.63
N VAL A 115 -1.68 0.21 11.78
CA VAL A 115 -3.03 -0.12 11.30
C VAL A 115 -3.06 -0.28 9.78
N LEU A 116 -2.42 0.63 9.03
CA LEU A 116 -2.37 0.55 7.56
C LEU A 116 -1.48 -0.59 7.06
N GLY A 117 -0.42 -0.96 7.80
CA GLY A 117 0.44 -2.10 7.50
C GLY A 117 -0.23 -3.46 7.75
N HIS A 118 -1.18 -3.53 8.68
CA HIS A 118 -1.98 -4.72 8.98
C HIS A 118 -3.25 -4.87 8.11
N GLY A 119 -3.45 -4.00 7.11
CA GLY A 119 -4.61 -4.01 6.22
C GLY A 119 -4.68 -5.18 5.22
N GLU A 120 -3.68 -6.06 5.17
CA GLU A 120 -3.84 -7.38 4.56
C GLU A 120 -4.53 -8.31 5.58
N VAL A 121 -5.83 -8.11 5.76
CA VAL A 121 -6.70 -9.23 6.11
C VAL A 121 -6.55 -10.24 4.98
N SER A 122 -5.78 -11.30 5.24
CA SER A 122 -5.94 -12.57 4.56
C SER A 122 -7.38 -13.01 4.78
N ASP A 123 -8.28 -12.59 3.89
CA ASP A 123 -9.53 -13.29 3.62
C ASP A 123 -9.18 -14.56 2.84
N ALA A 124 -8.37 -15.42 3.46
CA ALA A 124 -8.31 -16.81 3.10
C ALA A 124 -9.59 -17.40 3.69
N GLY A 125 -10.64 -17.41 2.87
CA GLY A 125 -11.93 -17.96 3.24
C GLY A 125 -11.78 -19.38 3.78
N ASP A 126 -12.01 -19.54 5.08
CA ASP A 126 -12.30 -20.81 5.72
C ASP A 126 -13.73 -21.23 5.37
N GLY A 127 -13.96 -21.45 4.07
CA GLY A 127 -15.10 -22.17 3.55
C GLY A 127 -14.70 -23.61 3.26
N GLN A 128 -14.33 -24.35 4.31
CA GLN A 128 -14.17 -25.81 4.20
C GLN A 128 -15.54 -26.41 3.89
N PRO A 129 -15.77 -27.09 2.75
CA PRO A 129 -17.03 -27.77 2.52
C PRO A 129 -17.08 -28.98 3.45
N ASP A 130 -17.99 -28.93 4.42
CA ASP A 130 -18.34 -30.07 5.27
C ASP A 130 -19.00 -31.16 4.39
N GLN A 131 -18.17 -32.08 3.88
CA GLN A 131 -18.64 -33.34 3.32
C GLN A 131 -18.70 -34.39 4.43
N SER A 132 -19.71 -34.30 5.30
CA SER A 132 -20.15 -35.44 6.10
C SER A 132 -21.41 -36.07 5.48
N ASN A 133 -21.15 -37.19 4.81
CA ASN A 133 -21.97 -38.29 4.29
C ASN A 133 -23.33 -38.58 5.00
N PRO A 134 -24.30 -39.25 4.33
CA PRO A 134 -25.73 -39.16 4.58
C PRO A 134 -26.27 -40.10 5.66
N GLU A 135 -27.39 -39.68 6.23
CA GLU A 135 -28.52 -40.43 6.79
C GLU A 135 -28.31 -41.93 7.07
N ALA A 136 -27.88 -42.24 8.30
CA ALA A 136 -28.18 -43.53 8.92
C ALA A 136 -29.62 -43.48 9.49
N GLY A 137 -30.59 -43.80 8.62
CA GLY A 137 -31.99 -43.96 8.99
C GLY A 137 -32.23 -45.16 9.89
N GLY A 138 -32.94 -44.90 10.99
CA GLY A 138 -33.86 -45.78 11.72
C GLY A 138 -33.59 -47.29 11.73
N ALA A 139 -33.16 -47.79 12.88
CA ALA A 139 -33.39 -49.17 13.26
C ALA A 139 -34.91 -49.44 13.29
N ASP A 140 -35.39 -50.21 12.32
CA ASP A 140 -36.72 -50.80 12.35
C ASP A 140 -36.67 -52.13 13.12
N SER A 141 -37.61 -52.28 14.05
CA SER A 141 -37.69 -53.35 15.02
C SER A 141 -38.93 -54.18 14.70
N THR A 142 -38.80 -55.23 13.90
CA THR A 142 -39.80 -56.32 13.83
C THR A 142 -39.18 -57.64 13.37
N ALA A 143 -39.09 -58.61 14.29
CA ALA A 143 -39.62 -59.99 14.22
C ALA A 143 -38.79 -60.94 15.09
#